data_AF-A0A286H1M3-F1
#
_entry.id   AF-A0A286H1M3-F1
#
_cell.length_a   1.000
_cell.length_b   1.000
_cell.length_c   1.000
_cell.angle_alpha   90.00
_cell.angle_beta   90.00
_cell.angle_gamma   90.00
#
_symmetry.space_group_name_H-M   'P 1'
#
loop_
_entity.id
_entity.type
_entity.pdbx_description
1 polymer ?
#
loop_
_entity_poly.entity_id
_entity_poly.type
_entity_poly.pdbx_seq_one_letter_code
_entity_poly.pdbx_strand_id
1 'polypeptide(L)'
;MEQALIAVAGALVLALLAGAPFWLADRRAEAQGLAAWLAGVQGRPEEEFPAAFGRAFDHLFGKSPGRLGFIVRSVVVSLLTAAVAISLVMLLNGPFLRSVLDDEYQRGAVFGRFLSTVMLVNLGVGYICLVYCRDVAAQMARGWSWRRVPWFLAKDVAVKAVVLLVAMLFVFTSVSPNGTGSGRMDSVLLSVPEGLWHGLLFENLSAVYVYSAFVSSLWLWGYVGAALVLARLRPVRAVLPVGRRPMLSIAVLLGAGAAVAYGLLVGLAAAS
;
A
#
# COMPACT_ATOMS: atom_id res chain seq x y z
N MET A 1 -7.54 26.55 8.79
CA MET A 1 -8.51 25.56 9.29
C MET A 1 -8.73 24.43 8.28
N GLU A 2 -9.01 24.75 7.02
CA GLU A 2 -9.21 23.79 5.93
C GLU A 2 -8.01 22.83 5.71
N GLN A 3 -6.78 23.36 5.62
CA GLN A 3 -5.57 22.53 5.48
C GLN A 3 -5.35 21.56 6.66
N ALA A 4 -5.67 21.96 7.88
CA ALA A 4 -5.56 21.09 9.05
C ALA A 4 -6.59 19.94 9.00
N LEU A 5 -7.80 20.22 8.51
CA LEU A 5 -8.86 19.23 8.33
C LEU A 5 -8.52 18.21 7.23
N ILE A 6 -8.00 18.70 6.11
CA ILE A 6 -7.44 17.86 5.03
C ILE A 6 -6.32 16.98 5.57
N ALA A 7 -5.46 17.56 6.41
CA ALA A 7 -4.33 16.83 6.92
C ALA A 7 -4.75 15.68 7.86
N VAL A 8 -5.69 15.95 8.76
CA VAL A 8 -6.25 14.95 9.67
C VAL A 8 -6.97 13.85 8.89
N ALA A 9 -7.75 14.21 7.86
CA ALA A 9 -8.45 13.24 7.02
C ALA A 9 -7.48 12.33 6.25
N GLY A 10 -6.45 12.91 5.62
CA GLY A 10 -5.41 12.15 4.92
C GLY A 10 -4.64 11.19 5.84
N ALA A 11 -4.24 11.67 7.02
CA ALA A 11 -3.60 10.85 8.04
C ALA A 11 -4.47 9.67 8.48
N LEU A 12 -5.76 9.90 8.70
CA LEU A 12 -6.71 8.88 9.17
C LEU A 12 -6.97 7.82 8.09
N VAL A 13 -7.10 8.25 6.84
CA VAL A 13 -7.28 7.35 5.70
C VAL A 13 -6.05 6.46 5.50
N LEU A 14 -4.83 7.03 5.55
CA LEU A 14 -3.59 6.27 5.45
C LEU A 14 -3.43 5.31 6.63
N ALA A 15 -3.79 5.74 7.84
CA ALA A 15 -3.75 4.89 9.02
C ALA A 15 -4.69 3.68 8.90
N LEU A 16 -5.89 3.88 8.35
CA LEU A 16 -6.83 2.80 8.09
C LEU A 16 -6.33 1.86 6.99
N LEU A 17 -5.79 2.39 5.88
CA LEU A 17 -5.22 1.55 4.81
C LEU A 17 -4.05 0.70 5.29
N ALA A 18 -3.20 1.23 6.17
CA ALA A 18 -2.04 0.52 6.70
C ALA A 18 -2.42 -0.50 7.80
N GLY A 19 -3.35 -0.14 8.69
CA GLY A 19 -3.67 -0.92 9.89
C GLY A 19 -4.90 -1.83 9.80
N ALA A 20 -5.92 -1.47 9.02
CA ALA A 20 -7.19 -2.21 8.97
C ALA A 20 -7.05 -3.70 8.60
N PRO A 21 -6.16 -4.11 7.68
CA PRO A 21 -5.92 -5.52 7.38
C PRO A 21 -5.58 -6.35 8.64
N PHE A 22 -4.68 -5.83 9.47
CA PHE A 22 -4.23 -6.52 10.68
C PHE A 22 -5.28 -6.48 11.79
N TRP A 23 -6.02 -5.37 11.90
CA TRP A 23 -7.13 -5.29 12.86
C TRP A 23 -8.23 -6.30 12.55
N LEU A 24 -8.60 -6.46 11.27
CA LEU A 24 -9.60 -7.43 10.83
C LEU A 24 -9.12 -8.88 11.05
N ALA A 25 -7.83 -9.15 10.84
CA ALA A 25 -7.24 -10.47 11.08
C ALA A 25 -7.18 -10.86 12.56
N ASP A 26 -6.94 -9.91 13.46
CA ASP A 26 -6.82 -10.14 14.91
C ASP A 26 -8.11 -10.71 15.55
N ARG A 27 -9.28 -10.49 14.95
CA ARG A 27 -10.57 -10.98 15.47
C ARG A 27 -10.71 -12.50 15.45
N ARG A 28 -9.84 -13.23 14.73
CA ARG A 28 -9.92 -14.69 14.56
C ARG A 28 -8.57 -15.42 14.53
N ALA A 29 -7.46 -14.70 14.62
CA ALA A 29 -6.13 -15.31 14.60
C ALA A 29 -5.70 -15.73 16.01
N GLU A 30 -5.64 -17.04 16.25
CA GLU A 30 -4.86 -17.60 17.36
C GLU A 30 -3.38 -17.32 17.08
N ALA A 31 -2.86 -16.24 17.67
CA ALA A 31 -1.50 -15.77 17.50
C ALA A 31 -0.74 -15.87 18.84
N GLN A 32 -0.93 -16.98 19.56
CA GLN A 32 -0.37 -17.16 20.90
C GLN A 32 1.17 -17.12 20.90
N GLY A 33 1.85 -17.75 19.95
CA GLY A 33 3.31 -17.68 19.88
C GLY A 33 3.84 -16.34 19.34
N LEU A 34 3.13 -15.65 18.43
CA LEU A 34 3.45 -14.26 18.08
C LEU A 34 3.30 -13.33 19.30
N ALA A 35 2.23 -13.49 20.08
CA ALA A 35 1.98 -12.73 21.30
C ALA A 35 3.05 -12.99 22.36
N ALA A 36 3.43 -14.25 22.58
CA ALA A 36 4.49 -14.63 23.51
C ALA A 36 5.84 -14.03 23.10
N TRP A 37 6.20 -14.13 21.82
CA TRP A 37 7.44 -13.55 21.30
C TRP A 37 7.48 -12.02 21.45
N LEU A 38 6.41 -11.33 21.05
CA LEU A 38 6.35 -9.87 21.19
C LEU A 38 6.33 -9.44 22.68
N ALA A 39 5.73 -10.23 23.56
CA ALA A 39 5.80 -10.01 25.02
C ALA A 39 7.20 -10.24 25.61
N GLY A 40 8.15 -10.79 24.83
CA GLY A 40 9.50 -11.10 25.29
C GLY A 40 9.58 -12.36 26.15
N VAL A 41 8.55 -13.20 26.13
CA VAL A 41 8.53 -14.50 26.79
C VAL A 41 9.16 -15.53 25.84
N GLN A 42 9.99 -16.44 26.36
CA GLN A 42 10.75 -17.42 25.57
C GLN A 42 9.92 -18.09 24.47
N GLY A 43 10.41 -18.02 23.25
CA GLY A 43 9.89 -18.71 22.07
C GLY A 43 10.68 -18.27 20.85
N ARG A 44 11.30 -19.21 20.13
CA ARG A 44 12.02 -18.86 18.90
C ARG A 44 11.01 -18.29 17.91
N PRO A 45 11.19 -17.06 17.41
CA PRO A 45 10.28 -16.42 16.45
C PRO A 45 10.23 -17.10 15.08
N GLU A 46 10.90 -18.26 14.94
CA GLU A 46 11.47 -18.66 13.67
C GLU A 46 10.45 -19.19 12.67
N GLU A 47 9.31 -19.72 13.12
CA GLU A 47 8.29 -20.25 12.20
C GLU A 47 6.97 -19.48 12.30
N GLU A 48 6.58 -19.07 13.50
CA GLU A 48 5.28 -18.45 13.72
C GLU A 48 5.19 -17.01 13.21
N PHE A 49 6.30 -16.27 13.17
CA PHE A 49 6.29 -14.87 12.77
C PHE A 49 5.86 -14.66 11.31
N PRO A 50 6.54 -15.21 10.29
CA PRO A 50 6.10 -15.08 8.91
C PRO A 50 4.76 -15.80 8.65
N ALA A 51 4.51 -16.91 9.34
CA ALA A 51 3.26 -17.65 9.20
C ALA A 51 2.05 -16.87 9.72
N ALA A 52 2.20 -16.05 10.76
CA ALA A 52 1.12 -15.22 11.27
C ALA A 52 0.68 -14.15 10.26
N PHE A 53 1.63 -13.52 9.56
CA PHE A 53 1.29 -12.63 8.44
C PHE A 53 0.57 -13.39 7.33
N GLY A 54 1.10 -14.55 6.92
CA GLY A 54 0.47 -15.40 5.90
C GLY A 54 -0.97 -15.80 6.27
N ARG A 55 -1.23 -16.16 7.53
CA ARG A 55 -2.57 -16.46 8.04
C ARG A 55 -3.48 -15.23 8.03
N ALA A 56 -2.97 -14.07 8.45
CA ALA A 56 -3.73 -12.82 8.38
C ALA A 56 -4.10 -12.47 6.93
N PHE A 57 -3.14 -12.60 6.02
CA PHE A 57 -3.35 -12.38 4.58
C PHE A 57 -4.38 -13.36 4.01
N ASP A 58 -4.25 -14.65 4.31
CA ASP A 58 -5.19 -15.69 3.87
C ASP A 58 -6.58 -15.54 4.47
N HIS A 59 -6.70 -14.91 5.64
CA HIS A 59 -8.00 -14.57 6.21
C HIS A 59 -8.69 -13.46 5.39
N LEU A 60 -7.92 -12.41 5.09
CA LEU A 60 -8.41 -11.26 4.35
C LEU A 60 -8.75 -11.60 2.91
N PHE A 61 -7.92 -12.35 2.20
CA PHE A 61 -8.10 -12.60 0.77
C PHE A 61 -8.52 -14.04 0.44
N GLY A 62 -8.32 -14.99 1.35
CA GLY A 62 -8.56 -16.41 1.10
C GLY A 62 -7.28 -17.15 0.70
N LYS A 63 -7.33 -18.49 0.81
CA LYS A 63 -6.17 -19.37 0.61
C LYS A 63 -5.78 -19.65 -0.85
N SER A 64 -6.52 -19.16 -1.84
CA SER A 64 -6.20 -19.45 -3.24
C SER A 64 -6.44 -18.22 -4.10
N PRO A 65 -5.40 -17.68 -4.78
CA PRO A 65 -5.53 -16.52 -5.66
C PRO A 65 -6.62 -16.65 -6.73
N GLY A 66 -6.76 -17.84 -7.32
CA GLY A 66 -7.75 -18.09 -8.38
C GLY A 66 -9.20 -18.24 -7.90
N ARG A 67 -9.47 -18.17 -6.60
CA ARG A 67 -10.86 -18.24 -6.10
C ARG A 67 -11.54 -16.88 -6.25
N LEU A 68 -12.82 -16.89 -6.62
CA LEU A 68 -13.62 -15.67 -6.78
C LEU A 68 -13.56 -14.75 -5.55
N GLY A 69 -13.59 -15.32 -4.34
CA GLY A 69 -13.49 -14.56 -3.11
C GLY A 69 -12.18 -13.76 -2.98
N PHE A 70 -11.06 -14.31 -3.46
CA PHE A 70 -9.79 -13.58 -3.49
C PHE A 70 -9.84 -12.45 -4.50
N ILE A 71 -10.27 -12.76 -5.73
CA ILE A 71 -10.37 -11.80 -6.83
C ILE A 71 -11.24 -10.60 -6.44
N VAL A 72 -12.45 -10.84 -5.90
CA VAL A 72 -13.36 -9.78 -5.47
C VAL A 72 -12.73 -8.91 -4.38
N ARG A 73 -12.09 -9.50 -3.38
CA ARG A 73 -11.48 -8.74 -2.28
C ARG A 73 -10.24 -7.97 -2.74
N SER A 74 -9.44 -8.52 -3.66
CA SER A 74 -8.35 -7.76 -4.28
C SER A 74 -8.86 -6.58 -5.09
N VAL A 75 -9.97 -6.76 -5.84
CA VAL A 75 -10.59 -5.66 -6.58
C VAL A 75 -11.06 -4.57 -5.61
N VAL A 76 -11.74 -4.94 -4.54
CA VAL A 76 -12.19 -3.96 -3.51
C VAL A 76 -10.99 -3.21 -2.93
N VAL A 77 -9.91 -3.89 -2.55
CA VAL A 77 -8.70 -3.23 -2.03
C VAL A 77 -8.08 -2.30 -3.06
N SER A 78 -7.91 -2.73 -4.30
CA SER A 78 -7.37 -1.89 -5.37
C SER A 78 -8.23 -0.66 -5.65
N LEU A 79 -9.55 -0.79 -5.62
CA LEU A 79 -10.47 0.35 -5.75
C LEU A 79 -10.36 1.30 -4.57
N LEU A 80 -10.26 0.79 -3.34
CA LEU A 80 -10.07 1.61 -2.15
C LEU A 80 -8.73 2.35 -2.20
N THR A 81 -7.63 1.67 -2.54
CA THR A 81 -6.31 2.31 -2.68
C THR A 81 -6.34 3.39 -3.75
N ALA A 82 -7.00 3.13 -4.89
CA ALA A 82 -7.13 4.12 -5.94
C ALA A 82 -7.97 5.32 -5.51
N ALA A 83 -9.12 5.10 -4.86
CA ALA A 83 -9.96 6.18 -4.35
C ALA A 83 -9.17 7.07 -3.39
N VAL A 84 -8.43 6.47 -2.46
CA VAL A 84 -7.57 7.22 -1.52
C VAL A 84 -6.49 8.00 -2.26
N ALA A 85 -5.77 7.38 -3.19
CA ALA A 85 -4.71 8.05 -3.93
C ALA A 85 -5.24 9.22 -4.77
N ILE A 86 -6.38 9.06 -5.46
CA ILE A 86 -7.03 10.17 -6.17
C ILE A 86 -7.45 11.27 -5.21
N SER A 87 -8.09 10.92 -4.09
CA SER A 87 -8.51 11.92 -3.10
C SER A 87 -7.31 12.71 -2.59
N LEU A 88 -6.19 12.04 -2.30
CA LEU A 88 -4.97 12.72 -1.88
C LEU A 88 -4.40 13.62 -3.00
N VAL A 89 -4.35 13.16 -4.24
CA VAL A 89 -3.92 13.99 -5.39
C VAL A 89 -4.83 15.22 -5.54
N MET A 90 -6.15 15.06 -5.47
CA MET A 90 -7.11 16.16 -5.57
C MET A 90 -6.97 17.15 -4.41
N LEU A 91 -6.76 16.66 -3.19
CA LEU A 91 -6.63 17.52 -2.01
C LEU A 91 -5.32 18.28 -1.99
N LEU A 92 -4.23 17.67 -2.47
CA LEU A 92 -2.90 18.28 -2.51
C LEU A 92 -2.73 19.17 -3.75
N ASN A 93 -3.47 18.92 -4.82
CA ASN A 93 -3.45 19.70 -6.06
C ASN A 93 -4.76 20.49 -6.25
N GLY A 94 -4.90 21.55 -5.46
CA GLY A 94 -6.09 22.43 -5.47
C GLY A 94 -6.48 22.97 -6.86
N PRO A 95 -5.53 23.43 -7.70
CA PRO A 95 -5.83 23.83 -9.09
C PRO A 95 -6.44 22.69 -9.91
N PHE A 96 -5.90 21.48 -9.81
CA PHE A 96 -6.46 20.32 -10.50
C PHE A 96 -7.88 19.98 -10.01
N LEU A 97 -8.12 20.01 -8.69
CA LEU A 97 -9.46 19.80 -8.13
C LEU A 97 -10.48 20.82 -8.67
N ARG A 98 -10.14 22.11 -8.67
CA ARG A 98 -11.01 23.16 -9.23
C ARG A 98 -11.29 22.90 -10.71
N SER A 99 -10.25 22.59 -11.47
CA SER A 99 -10.37 22.25 -12.89
C SER A 99 -11.33 21.08 -13.15
N VAL A 100 -11.30 20.03 -12.31
CA VAL A 100 -12.22 18.89 -12.42
C VAL A 100 -13.65 19.23 -11.99
N LEU A 101 -13.83 20.11 -11.00
CA LEU A 101 -15.15 20.51 -10.50
C LEU A 101 -15.85 21.52 -11.43
N ASP A 102 -15.10 22.45 -12.00
CA ASP A 102 -15.62 23.60 -12.75
C ASP A 102 -15.82 23.28 -14.25
N ASP A 103 -15.11 22.29 -14.79
CA ASP A 103 -15.14 21.94 -16.23
C ASP A 103 -15.73 20.53 -16.44
N GLU A 104 -16.93 20.45 -17.02
CA GLU A 104 -17.60 19.17 -17.36
C GLU A 104 -16.80 18.31 -18.34
N TYR A 105 -16.09 18.92 -19.29
CA TYR A 105 -15.28 18.20 -20.25
C TYR A 105 -14.07 17.56 -19.57
N GLN A 106 -13.37 18.32 -18.71
CA GLN A 106 -12.25 17.76 -17.95
C GLN A 106 -12.70 16.68 -16.97
N ARG A 107 -13.84 16.88 -16.30
CA ARG A 107 -14.45 15.85 -15.46
C ARG A 107 -14.70 14.58 -16.26
N GLY A 108 -15.35 14.69 -17.43
CA GLY A 108 -15.59 13.57 -18.32
C GLY A 108 -14.31 12.90 -18.81
N ALA A 109 -13.28 13.68 -19.16
CA ALA A 109 -12.00 13.18 -19.62
C ALA A 109 -11.22 12.46 -18.51
N VAL A 110 -11.16 13.03 -17.31
CA VAL A 110 -10.50 12.44 -16.13
C VAL A 110 -11.24 11.19 -15.73
N PHE A 111 -12.55 11.24 -15.43
CA PHE A 111 -13.30 10.06 -15.01
C PHE A 111 -13.39 9.00 -16.09
N GLY A 112 -13.59 9.39 -17.36
CA GLY A 112 -13.68 8.46 -18.49
C GLY A 112 -12.40 7.69 -18.72
N ARG A 113 -11.25 8.38 -18.87
CA ARG A 113 -9.94 7.73 -19.04
C ARG A 113 -9.50 6.98 -17.78
N PHE A 114 -9.85 7.51 -16.61
CA PHE A 114 -9.57 6.86 -15.34
C PHE A 114 -10.32 5.53 -15.22
N LEU A 115 -11.60 5.50 -15.55
CA LEU A 115 -12.40 4.29 -15.45
C LEU A 115 -12.03 3.24 -16.50
N SER A 116 -11.69 3.65 -17.73
CA SER A 116 -11.44 2.71 -18.83
C SER A 116 -10.05 2.07 -18.77
N THR A 117 -9.00 2.86 -18.55
CA THR A 117 -7.62 2.41 -18.71
C THR A 117 -6.91 2.34 -17.36
N VAL A 118 -7.03 3.39 -16.55
CA VAL A 118 -6.33 3.48 -15.26
C VAL A 118 -6.85 2.40 -14.31
N MET A 119 -8.17 2.26 -14.17
CA MET A 119 -8.77 1.25 -13.30
C MET A 119 -8.44 -0.17 -13.73
N LEU A 120 -8.59 -0.51 -15.01
CA LEU A 120 -8.33 -1.87 -15.47
C LEU A 120 -6.87 -2.29 -15.21
N VAL A 121 -5.92 -1.43 -15.55
CA VAL A 121 -4.50 -1.67 -15.30
C VAL A 121 -4.22 -1.72 -13.79
N ASN A 122 -4.82 -0.81 -13.01
CA ASN A 122 -4.66 -0.77 -11.56
C ASN A 122 -5.17 -2.05 -10.88
N LEU A 123 -6.31 -2.59 -11.32
CA LEU A 123 -6.85 -3.85 -10.82
C LEU A 123 -5.92 -5.02 -11.14
N GLY A 124 -5.39 -5.08 -12.36
CA GLY A 124 -4.42 -6.10 -12.77
C GLY A 124 -3.13 -6.05 -11.96
N VAL A 125 -2.52 -4.86 -11.86
CA VAL A 125 -1.31 -4.61 -11.07
C VAL A 125 -1.55 -4.96 -9.60
N GLY A 126 -2.61 -4.44 -9.00
CA GLY A 126 -2.95 -4.70 -7.60
C GLY A 126 -3.15 -6.18 -7.31
N TYR A 127 -3.86 -6.90 -8.17
CA TYR A 127 -4.02 -8.35 -8.07
C TYR A 127 -2.68 -9.08 -8.13
N ILE A 128 -1.86 -8.84 -9.16
CA ILE A 128 -0.54 -9.49 -9.32
C ILE A 128 0.35 -9.22 -8.09
N CYS A 129 0.40 -7.97 -7.63
CA CYS A 129 1.20 -7.56 -6.49
C CYS A 129 0.72 -8.21 -5.18
N LEU A 130 -0.60 -8.39 -4.99
CA LEU A 130 -1.16 -9.10 -3.84
C LEU A 130 -0.81 -10.59 -3.86
N VAL A 131 -0.95 -11.24 -5.02
CA VAL A 131 -0.56 -12.65 -5.20
C VAL A 131 0.92 -12.84 -4.90
N TYR A 132 1.76 -11.95 -5.42
CA TYR A 132 3.21 -12.02 -5.19
C TYR A 132 3.58 -11.75 -3.73
N CYS A 133 2.95 -10.78 -3.07
CA CYS A 133 3.16 -10.50 -1.64
C CYS A 133 2.90 -11.75 -0.79
N ARG A 134 1.85 -12.51 -1.12
CA ARG A 134 1.53 -13.77 -0.45
C ARG A 134 2.61 -14.82 -0.70
N ASP A 135 3.10 -14.94 -1.93
CA ASP A 135 4.17 -15.89 -2.24
C ASP A 135 5.47 -15.56 -1.48
N VAL A 136 5.82 -14.27 -1.37
CA VAL A 136 6.93 -13.82 -0.53
C VAL A 136 6.72 -14.20 0.94
N ALA A 137 5.51 -14.00 1.49
CA ALA A 137 5.19 -14.43 2.84
C ALA A 137 5.33 -15.96 3.03
N ALA A 138 4.92 -16.75 2.05
CA ALA A 138 5.07 -18.20 2.06
C ALA A 138 6.54 -18.65 1.94
N GLN A 139 7.37 -17.93 1.16
CA GLN A 139 8.81 -18.15 1.10
C GLN A 139 9.49 -17.80 2.43
N MET A 140 9.09 -16.68 3.05
CA MET A 140 9.57 -16.28 4.38
C MET A 140 9.24 -17.34 5.43
N ALA A 141 8.06 -17.95 5.37
CA ALA A 141 7.66 -19.02 6.29
C ALA A 141 8.44 -20.32 6.10
N ARG A 142 8.87 -20.67 4.88
CA ARG A 142 9.62 -21.90 4.60
C ARG A 142 11.12 -21.81 4.90
N GLY A 143 11.69 -20.61 4.88
CA GLY A 143 13.13 -20.40 4.94
C GLY A 143 13.52 -19.25 5.86
N TRP A 144 12.81 -19.10 6.98
CA TRP A 144 12.93 -17.95 7.85
C TRP A 144 14.32 -17.79 8.43
N SER A 145 14.85 -16.58 8.30
CA SER A 145 16.04 -16.13 9.01
C SER A 145 16.05 -14.61 8.98
N TRP A 146 16.34 -13.97 10.11
CA TRP A 146 16.48 -12.50 10.18
C TRP A 146 17.51 -11.95 9.19
N ARG A 147 18.53 -12.74 8.82
CA ARG A 147 19.51 -12.36 7.78
C ARG A 147 18.92 -12.33 6.38
N ARG A 148 17.88 -13.15 6.12
CA ARG A 148 17.20 -13.24 4.81
C ARG A 148 15.99 -12.32 4.69
N VAL A 149 15.48 -11.77 5.79
CA VAL A 149 14.33 -10.83 5.77
C VAL A 149 14.60 -9.65 4.83
N PRO A 150 15.73 -8.93 4.90
CA PRO A 150 16.00 -7.83 3.98
C PRO A 150 15.97 -8.26 2.51
N TRP A 151 16.45 -9.48 2.22
CA TRP A 151 16.41 -10.05 0.87
C TRP A 151 14.98 -10.31 0.39
N PHE A 152 14.12 -10.92 1.21
CA PHE A 152 12.72 -11.14 0.85
C PHE A 152 11.96 -9.84 0.63
N LEU A 153 12.20 -8.85 1.49
CA LEU A 153 11.58 -7.53 1.39
C LEU A 153 12.07 -6.75 0.16
N ALA A 154 13.36 -6.81 -0.16
CA ALA A 154 13.92 -6.22 -1.38
C ALA A 154 13.37 -6.91 -2.63
N LYS A 155 13.28 -8.24 -2.61
CA LYS A 155 12.68 -9.04 -3.69
C LYS A 155 11.21 -8.71 -3.92
N ASP A 156 10.44 -8.48 -2.85
CA ASP A 156 9.04 -8.03 -2.92
C ASP A 156 8.92 -6.70 -3.68
N VAL A 157 9.69 -5.71 -3.25
CA VAL A 157 9.68 -4.37 -3.86
C VAL A 157 10.19 -4.40 -5.31
N ALA A 158 11.28 -5.12 -5.58
CA ALA A 158 11.88 -5.17 -6.91
C ALA A 158 10.92 -5.75 -7.96
N VAL A 159 10.24 -6.86 -7.66
CA VAL A 159 9.29 -7.45 -8.61
C VAL A 159 8.07 -6.55 -8.81
N LYS A 160 7.56 -5.92 -7.76
CA LYS A 160 6.44 -4.97 -7.87
C LYS A 160 6.83 -3.72 -8.65
N ALA A 161 8.06 -3.25 -8.52
CA ALA A 161 8.59 -2.17 -9.34
C ALA A 161 8.63 -2.57 -10.82
N VAL A 162 9.04 -3.80 -11.15
CA VAL A 162 8.99 -4.31 -12.54
C VAL A 162 7.55 -4.38 -13.06
N VAL A 163 6.62 -4.92 -12.27
CA VAL A 163 5.19 -4.97 -12.64
C VAL A 163 4.62 -3.58 -12.89
N LEU A 164 4.95 -2.62 -12.01
CA LEU A 164 4.56 -1.22 -12.14
C LEU A 164 5.15 -0.58 -13.40
N LEU A 165 6.43 -0.80 -13.69
CA LEU A 165 7.08 -0.27 -14.89
C LEU A 165 6.43 -0.80 -16.17
N VAL A 166 6.17 -2.10 -16.24
CA VAL A 166 5.49 -2.71 -17.39
C VAL A 166 4.08 -2.13 -17.56
N ALA A 167 3.34 -1.97 -16.46
CA ALA A 167 2.01 -1.37 -16.48
C ALA A 167 2.03 0.09 -16.92
N MET A 168 3.00 0.88 -16.45
CA MET A 168 3.17 2.28 -16.86
C MET A 168 3.52 2.39 -18.34
N LEU A 169 4.42 1.56 -18.85
CA LEU A 169 4.72 1.50 -20.28
C LEU A 169 3.46 1.18 -21.11
N PHE A 170 2.66 0.23 -20.64
CA PHE A 170 1.39 -0.11 -21.29
C PHE A 170 0.39 1.06 -21.26
N VAL A 171 0.24 1.75 -20.13
CA VAL A 171 -0.67 2.90 -20.01
C VAL A 171 -0.21 4.04 -20.93
N PHE A 172 1.06 4.41 -20.91
CA PHE A 172 1.56 5.53 -21.69
C PHE A 172 1.51 5.26 -23.19
N THR A 173 1.72 4.02 -23.62
CA THR A 173 1.57 3.63 -25.03
C THR A 173 0.11 3.54 -25.46
N SER A 174 -0.80 3.06 -24.60
CA SER A 174 -2.24 2.93 -24.92
C SER A 174 -3.03 4.24 -24.88
N VAL A 175 -2.58 5.23 -24.09
CA VAL A 175 -3.24 6.54 -23.96
C VAL A 175 -2.84 7.52 -25.08
N SER A 176 -1.90 7.15 -25.96
CA SER A 176 -1.46 7.94 -27.11
C SER A 176 -2.01 7.49 -28.49
N PRO A 177 -3.34 7.33 -28.72
CA PRO A 177 -3.81 6.91 -30.03
C PRO A 177 -3.96 8.04 -31.07
N ASN A 178 -4.19 9.32 -30.72
CA ASN A 178 -4.69 10.31 -31.71
C ASN A 178 -4.27 11.80 -31.52
N GLY A 179 -3.00 12.16 -31.31
CA GLY A 179 -2.69 13.60 -31.30
C GLY A 179 -1.22 13.98 -31.19
N THR A 180 -0.65 14.37 -32.33
CA THR A 180 0.56 15.19 -32.49
C THR A 180 1.84 14.70 -31.80
N GLY A 181 2.66 13.98 -32.57
CA GLY A 181 4.10 13.83 -32.32
C GLY A 181 4.49 12.42 -31.95
N SER A 182 4.76 11.61 -32.97
CA SER A 182 5.54 10.36 -32.94
C SER A 182 5.54 9.57 -31.61
N GLY A 183 4.80 8.46 -31.55
CA GLY A 183 4.93 7.42 -30.53
C GLY A 183 6.31 6.76 -30.51
N ARG A 184 7.37 7.54 -30.30
CA ARG A 184 8.72 7.06 -30.08
C ARG A 184 8.75 6.54 -28.66
N MET A 185 9.01 5.25 -28.52
CA MET A 185 9.22 4.61 -27.23
C MET A 185 10.20 5.43 -26.36
N ASP A 186 11.15 6.14 -26.97
CA ASP A 186 12.08 7.07 -26.34
C ASP A 186 11.39 8.11 -25.44
N SER A 187 10.34 8.80 -25.91
CA SER A 187 9.66 9.83 -25.11
C SER A 187 8.86 9.21 -23.97
N VAL A 188 8.25 8.05 -24.20
CA VAL A 188 7.55 7.29 -23.15
C VAL A 188 8.54 6.87 -22.06
N LEU A 189 9.68 6.30 -22.43
CA LEU A 189 10.71 5.85 -21.50
C LEU A 189 11.28 7.01 -20.66
N LEU A 190 11.46 8.19 -21.26
CA LEU A 190 11.91 9.37 -20.54
C LEU A 190 10.84 9.94 -19.58
N SER A 191 9.56 9.81 -19.92
CA SER A 191 8.45 10.32 -19.09
C SER A 191 8.07 9.42 -17.91
N VAL A 192 8.39 8.12 -17.95
CA VAL A 192 8.03 7.17 -16.88
C VAL A 192 8.69 7.52 -15.54
N PRO A 193 10.01 7.78 -15.44
CA PRO A 193 10.64 8.12 -14.16
C PRO A 193 10.06 9.38 -13.53
N GLU A 194 9.88 10.44 -14.32
CA GLU A 194 9.28 11.70 -13.87
C GLU A 194 7.83 11.48 -13.42
N GLY A 195 7.05 10.75 -14.22
CA GLY A 195 5.68 10.36 -13.89
C GLY A 195 5.59 9.63 -12.55
N LEU A 196 6.47 8.65 -12.30
CA LEU A 196 6.54 7.89 -11.05
C LEU A 196 6.99 8.74 -9.87
N TRP A 197 7.95 9.63 -10.06
CA TRP A 197 8.43 10.55 -9.03
C TRP A 197 7.31 11.46 -8.53
N HIS A 198 6.63 12.14 -9.45
CA HIS A 198 5.46 12.96 -9.13
C HIS A 198 4.30 12.11 -8.55
N GLY A 199 4.18 10.85 -8.95
CA GLY A 199 3.23 9.92 -8.35
C GLY A 199 3.50 9.60 -6.88
N LEU A 200 4.77 9.37 -6.53
CA LEU A 200 5.20 9.16 -5.14
C LEU A 200 4.91 10.36 -4.25
N LEU A 201 4.83 11.55 -4.83
CA LEU A 201 4.54 12.81 -4.14
C LEU A 201 3.06 13.21 -4.20
N PHE A 202 2.19 12.36 -4.77
CA PHE A 202 0.78 12.66 -5.01
C PHE A 202 0.54 13.91 -5.89
N GLU A 203 1.49 14.28 -6.73
CA GLU A 203 1.38 15.46 -7.59
C GLU A 203 0.60 15.17 -8.89
N ASN A 204 0.49 13.89 -9.27
CA ASN A 204 -0.25 13.44 -10.44
C ASN A 204 -1.01 12.12 -10.21
N LEU A 205 -1.82 11.72 -11.19
CA LEU A 205 -2.63 10.49 -11.12
C LEU A 205 -1.81 9.18 -11.14
N SER A 206 -0.50 9.24 -11.43
CA SER A 206 0.32 8.04 -11.39
C SER A 206 0.48 7.48 -9.96
N ALA A 207 0.21 8.31 -8.95
CA ALA A 207 0.08 7.91 -7.55
C ALA A 207 -0.81 6.68 -7.39
N VAL A 208 -1.92 6.58 -8.15
CA VAL A 208 -2.83 5.44 -8.10
C VAL A 208 -2.10 4.13 -8.40
N TYR A 209 -1.25 4.10 -9.43
CA TYR A 209 -0.49 2.91 -9.79
C TYR A 209 0.61 2.60 -8.78
N VAL A 210 1.36 3.63 -8.37
CA VAL A 210 2.45 3.49 -7.40
C VAL A 210 1.91 2.89 -6.10
N TYR A 211 0.90 3.52 -5.51
CA TYR A 211 0.36 3.07 -4.23
C TYR A 211 -0.38 1.74 -4.35
N SER A 212 -1.06 1.45 -5.45
CA SER A 212 -1.69 0.13 -5.63
C SER A 212 -0.68 -1.00 -5.87
N ALA A 213 0.45 -0.72 -6.53
CA ALA A 213 1.53 -1.69 -6.69
C ALA A 213 2.19 -2.03 -5.35
N PHE A 214 2.39 -1.03 -4.50
CA PHE A 214 3.15 -1.15 -3.26
C PHE A 214 2.31 -1.25 -1.98
N VAL A 215 0.98 -1.15 -2.02
CA VAL A 215 0.13 -1.23 -0.81
C VAL A 215 0.36 -2.52 -0.02
N SER A 216 0.51 -3.65 -0.72
CA SER A 216 0.80 -4.93 -0.08
C SER A 216 2.23 -5.01 0.46
N SER A 217 3.19 -4.29 -0.14
CA SER A 217 4.54 -4.12 0.44
C SER A 217 4.49 -3.30 1.72
N LEU A 218 3.69 -2.23 1.77
CA LEU A 218 3.51 -1.44 2.99
C LEU A 218 2.99 -2.31 4.13
N TRP A 219 2.10 -3.25 3.85
CA TRP A 219 1.64 -4.20 4.86
C TRP A 219 2.75 -5.16 5.30
N LEU A 220 3.49 -5.75 4.37
CA LEU A 220 4.56 -6.70 4.71
C LEU A 220 5.71 -6.03 5.47
N TRP A 221 6.23 -4.91 4.95
CA TRP A 221 7.27 -4.12 5.59
C TRP A 221 6.79 -3.54 6.91
N GLY A 222 5.55 -3.04 6.93
CA GLY A 222 4.91 -2.52 8.12
C GLY A 222 4.79 -3.58 9.21
N TYR A 223 4.36 -4.79 8.86
CA TYR A 223 4.31 -5.92 9.78
C TYR A 223 5.69 -6.23 10.37
N VAL A 224 6.73 -6.33 9.54
CA VAL A 224 8.10 -6.59 9.98
C VAL A 224 8.62 -5.46 10.88
N GLY A 225 8.49 -4.21 10.45
CA GLY A 225 8.96 -3.05 11.18
C GLY A 225 8.24 -2.89 12.52
N ALA A 226 6.90 -2.96 12.52
CA ALA A 226 6.10 -2.81 13.72
C ALA A 226 6.38 -3.92 14.74
N ALA A 227 6.54 -5.16 14.27
CA ALA A 227 6.93 -6.26 15.12
C ALA A 227 8.31 -6.06 15.76
N LEU A 228 9.30 -5.57 15.00
CA LEU A 228 10.62 -5.26 15.53
C LEU A 228 10.57 -4.14 16.58
N VAL A 229 9.79 -3.09 16.33
CA VAL A 229 9.57 -1.99 17.28
C VAL A 229 8.94 -2.53 18.57
N LEU A 230 7.88 -3.33 18.46
CA LEU A 230 7.23 -3.95 19.60
C LEU A 230 8.18 -4.88 20.35
N ALA A 231 8.94 -5.74 19.67
CA ALA A 231 9.88 -6.65 20.31
C ALA A 231 10.98 -5.91 21.11
N ARG A 232 11.44 -4.76 20.63
CA ARG A 232 12.57 -4.01 21.22
C ARG A 232 12.14 -2.98 22.25
N LEU A 233 11.05 -2.23 21.99
CA LEU A 233 10.67 -1.09 22.80
C LEU A 233 9.68 -1.50 23.91
N ARG A 234 10.21 -1.76 25.10
CA ARG A 234 9.43 -1.96 26.35
C ARG A 234 8.33 -0.91 26.58
N PRO A 235 8.56 0.42 26.45
CA PRO A 235 7.50 1.40 26.73
C PRO A 235 6.31 1.27 25.79
N VAL A 236 6.55 0.93 24.52
CA VAL A 236 5.49 0.73 23.52
C VAL A 236 4.67 -0.52 23.84
N ARG A 237 5.31 -1.59 24.33
CA ARG A 237 4.62 -2.81 24.76
C ARG A 237 3.75 -2.63 26.00
N ALA A 238 4.13 -1.71 26.90
CA ALA A 238 3.37 -1.48 28.13
C ALA A 238 1.99 -0.88 27.87
N VAL A 239 1.83 -0.15 26.75
CA VAL A 239 0.58 0.56 26.40
C VAL A 239 -0.26 -0.17 25.36
N LEU A 240 0.28 -1.18 24.67
CA LEU A 240 -0.42 -1.93 23.63
C LEU A 240 -0.80 -3.35 24.09
N PRO A 241 -1.93 -3.91 23.62
CA PRO A 241 -2.42 -5.23 24.04
C PRO A 241 -1.65 -6.40 23.37
N VAL A 242 -0.32 -6.33 23.32
CA VAL A 242 0.56 -7.23 22.56
C VAL A 242 0.37 -8.70 22.93
N GLY A 243 0.19 -9.00 24.22
CA GLY A 243 0.01 -10.37 24.72
C GLY A 243 -1.35 -11.01 24.41
N ARG A 244 -2.36 -10.21 24.02
CA ARG A 244 -3.72 -10.69 23.72
C ARG A 244 -4.11 -10.50 22.26
N ARG A 245 -3.58 -9.45 21.64
CA ARG A 245 -3.99 -8.90 20.35
C ARG A 245 -2.77 -8.35 19.59
N PRO A 246 -1.86 -9.23 19.16
CA PRO A 246 -0.61 -8.81 18.52
C PRO A 246 -0.83 -8.14 17.16
N MET A 247 -1.83 -8.58 16.39
CA MET A 247 -2.11 -7.99 15.07
C MET A 247 -2.76 -6.61 15.21
N LEU A 248 -3.63 -6.42 16.21
CA LEU A 248 -4.14 -5.08 16.54
C LEU A 248 -3.01 -4.14 16.98
N SER A 249 -2.05 -4.63 17.76
CA SER A 249 -0.91 -3.81 18.22
C SER A 249 -0.05 -3.35 17.04
N ILE A 250 0.17 -4.23 16.06
CA ILE A 250 0.83 -3.90 14.79
C ILE A 250 -0.01 -2.88 13.99
N ALA A 251 -1.33 -3.10 13.89
CA ALA A 251 -2.25 -2.19 13.21
C ALA A 251 -2.18 -0.77 13.76
N VAL A 252 -2.23 -0.63 15.09
CA VAL A 252 -2.18 0.66 15.78
C VAL A 252 -0.85 1.36 15.55
N LEU A 253 0.27 0.62 15.64
CA LEU A 253 1.59 1.20 15.41
C LEU A 253 1.74 1.69 13.95
N LEU A 254 1.24 0.92 12.98
CA LEU A 254 1.26 1.32 11.58
C LEU A 254 0.37 2.53 11.31
N GLY A 255 -0.82 2.54 11.92
CA GLY A 255 -1.73 3.67 11.83
C GLY A 255 -1.11 4.96 12.39
N ALA A 256 -0.52 4.87 13.59
CA ALA A 256 0.15 6.00 14.23
C ALA A 256 1.37 6.48 13.41
N GLY A 257 2.19 5.56 12.91
CA GLY A 257 3.35 5.89 12.07
C GLY A 257 2.96 6.58 10.77
N ALA A 258 1.93 6.09 10.08
CA ALA A 258 1.41 6.70 8.85
C ALA A 258 0.85 8.12 9.12
N ALA A 259 0.11 8.29 10.22
CA ALA A 259 -0.44 9.59 10.60
C ALA A 259 0.67 10.62 10.91
N VAL A 260 1.72 10.21 11.65
CA VAL A 260 2.87 11.07 11.95
C VAL A 260 3.63 11.45 10.68
N ALA A 261 3.93 10.48 9.82
CA ALA A 261 4.66 10.74 8.57
C ALA A 261 3.89 11.72 7.67
N TYR A 262 2.58 11.52 7.54
CA TYR A 262 1.74 12.40 6.77
C TYR A 262 1.68 13.82 7.39
N GLY A 263 1.54 13.93 8.72
CA GLY A 263 1.57 15.22 9.41
C GLY A 263 2.87 15.99 9.21
N LEU A 264 4.01 15.29 9.22
CA LEU A 264 5.33 15.88 8.93
C LEU A 264 5.41 16.38 7.48
N LEU A 265 4.93 15.60 6.50
CA LEU A 265 4.91 16.00 5.10
C LEU A 265 4.07 17.25 4.86
N VAL A 266 2.88 17.32 5.45
CA VAL A 266 2.04 18.51 5.38
C VAL A 266 2.71 19.71 6.06
N GLY A 267 3.32 19.51 7.22
CA GLY A 267 4.04 20.57 7.93
C GLY A 267 5.22 21.13 7.13
N LEU A 268 5.97 20.27 6.44
CA LEU A 268 7.07 20.68 5.55
C LEU A 268 6.56 21.45 4.34
N ALA A 269 5.50 20.96 3.69
CA ALA A 269 4.91 21.62 2.52
C ALA A 269 4.27 22.98 2.87
N ALA A 270 3.80 23.17 4.10
CA ALA A 270 3.28 24.46 4.57
C ALA A 270 4.39 25.47 4.91
N ALA A 271 5.64 25.02 5.08
CA ALA A 271 6.78 25.86 5.42
C ALA A 271 7.60 26.32 4.19
N SER A 272 7.36 25.73 3.02
CA SER A 272 7.94 26.09 1.72
C SER A 272 7.05 27.06 0.95
#